data_AF-A0A5C3Q2V5-F1
#
_entry.id   AF-A0A5C3Q2V5-F1
#
_cell.length_a   1.000
_cell.length_b   1.000
_cell.length_c   1.000
_cell.angle_alpha   90.00
_cell.angle_beta   90.00
_cell.angle_gamma   90.00
#
_symmetry.space_group_name_H-M   'P 1'
#
loop_
_entity.id
_entity.type
_entity.pdbx_description
1 polymer ?
#
loop_
_entity_poly.entity_id
_entity_poly.type
_entity_poly.pdbx_seq_one_letter_code
_entity_poly.pdbx_strand_id
1 'polypeptide(L)' 'LIWGGDFNCHHPLWDNKANNHLFATSALDQAEHLLRITSDARLSMILPKGAPTLQHMHSKN' A
#
# COMPACT_ATOMS: atom_id res chain seq x y z
N LEU A 1 15.67 12.45 1.61
CA LEU A 1 14.39 12.50 2.32
C LEU A 1 13.79 11.10 2.30
N ILE A 2 13.31 10.60 3.44
CA ILE A 2 12.53 9.35 3.51
C ILE A 2 11.17 9.76 4.06
N TRP A 3 10.10 9.38 3.35
CA TRP A 3 8.72 9.56 3.81
C TRP A 3 8.12 8.19 4.07
N GLY A 4 7.81 7.92 5.33
CA GLY A 4 7.24 6.65 5.77
C GLY A 4 6.10 6.92 6.75
N GLY A 5 5.05 6.11 6.64
CA GLY A 5 3.87 6.16 7.48
C GLY A 5 2.94 5.00 7.14
N ASP A 6 1.98 4.75 8.02
CA ASP A 6 0.87 3.86 7.71
C ASP A 6 -0.20 4.64 6.94
N PHE A 7 -0.30 4.37 5.65
CA PHE A 7 -1.29 5.00 4.77
C PHE A 7 -2.61 4.24 4.72
N ASN A 8 -2.64 3.01 5.24
CA ASN A 8 -3.79 2.11 5.22
C ASN A 8 -4.51 2.04 3.85
N CYS A 9 -3.72 1.94 2.76
CA CYS A 9 -4.21 1.90 1.39
C CYS A 9 -3.70 0.66 0.64
N HIS A 10 -4.52 0.16 -0.27
CA HIS A 10 -4.26 -1.07 -1.02
C HIS A 10 -4.21 -0.77 -2.52
N HIS A 11 -3.11 -1.17 -3.17
CA HIS A 11 -2.96 -1.01 -4.61
C HIS A 11 -2.13 -2.14 -5.23
N PRO A 12 -2.49 -2.64 -6.43
CA PRO A 12 -1.74 -3.68 -7.13
C PRO A 12 -0.27 -3.36 -7.44
N LEU A 13 0.16 -2.09 -7.35
CA LEU A 13 1.54 -1.69 -7.61
C LEU A 13 2.49 -2.17 -6.51
N TRP A 14 2.10 -2.03 -5.24
CA TRP A 14 2.94 -2.37 -4.08
C TRP A 14 2.42 -3.57 -3.29
N ASP A 15 1.14 -3.89 -3.38
CA ASP A 15 0.53 -4.95 -2.59
C ASP A 15 0.70 -6.33 -3.28
N ASN A 16 0.48 -7.39 -2.50
CA ASN A 16 0.43 -8.76 -3.01
C ASN A 16 -0.84 -8.94 -3.88
N LYS A 17 -0.69 -9.55 -5.06
CA LYS A 17 -1.81 -9.85 -5.95
C LYS A 17 -2.89 -10.74 -5.30
N ALA A 18 -2.53 -11.53 -4.30
CA ALA A 18 -3.48 -12.33 -3.50
C ALA A 18 -4.47 -11.46 -2.72
N ASN A 19 -4.15 -10.19 -2.45
CA ASN A 19 -5.01 -9.24 -1.75
C ASN A 19 -6.00 -8.54 -2.68
N ASN A 20 -6.36 -9.15 -3.80
CA ASN A 20 -7.26 -8.56 -4.81
C ASN A 20 -8.61 -8.06 -4.25
N HIS A 21 -9.13 -8.74 -3.22
CA HIS A 21 -10.35 -8.38 -2.52
C HIS A 21 -10.25 -7.04 -1.76
N LEU A 22 -9.04 -6.55 -1.50
CA LEU A 22 -8.79 -5.25 -0.86
C LEU A 22 -8.68 -4.11 -1.89
N PHE A 23 -8.60 -4.41 -3.20
CA PHE A 23 -8.53 -3.41 -4.27
C PHE A 23 -9.92 -2.89 -4.66
N ALA A 24 -10.73 -2.52 -3.66
CA ALA A 24 -12.00 -1.83 -3.89
C ALA A 24 -11.76 -0.46 -4.52
N THR A 25 -12.75 0.07 -5.25
CA THR A 25 -12.65 1.39 -5.92
C THR A 25 -12.19 2.49 -4.97
N SER A 26 -12.74 2.53 -3.75
CA SER A 26 -12.36 3.52 -2.73
C SER A 26 -10.90 3.39 -2.25
N ALA A 27 -10.33 2.19 -2.27
CA ALA A 27 -8.93 1.97 -1.93
C ALA A 27 -8.01 2.40 -3.08
N LEU A 28 -8.43 2.14 -4.33
CA LEU A 28 -7.71 2.58 -5.52
C LEU A 28 -7.70 4.11 -5.66
N ASP A 29 -8.81 4.78 -5.37
CA ASP A 29 -8.89 6.25 -5.40
C ASP A 29 -7.95 6.89 -4.36
N GLN A 30 -7.87 6.32 -3.16
CA GLN A 30 -6.94 6.77 -2.13
C GLN A 30 -5.48 6.52 -2.53
N ALA A 31 -5.20 5.35 -3.10
CA ALA A 31 -3.88 5.01 -3.61
C ALA A 31 -3.43 5.94 -4.74
N GLU A 32 -4.33 6.36 -5.63
CA GLU A 32 -4.04 7.28 -6.72
C GLU A 32 -3.56 8.64 -6.20
N HIS A 33 -4.17 9.14 -5.11
CA HIS A 33 -3.72 10.38 -4.49
C HIS A 33 -2.28 10.26 -3.96
N LEU A 34 -1.93 9.11 -3.34
CA LEU A 34 -0.58 8.85 -2.86
C LEU A 34 0.43 8.72 -4.03
N LEU A 35 0.04 8.06 -5.12
CA LEU A 35 0.85 7.94 -6.33
C LEU A 35 1.15 9.30 -6.95
N ARG A 36 0.15 10.19 -6.99
CA ARG A 36 0.34 11.55 -7.51
C ARG A 36 1.33 12.35 -6.66
N ILE A 37 1.17 12.37 -5.34
CA ILE A 37 2.07 13.11 -4.44
C ILE A 37 3.51 12.56 -4.54
N THR A 38 3.67 11.23 -4.54
CA THR A 38 5.00 10.61 -4.63
C THR A 38 5.65 10.85 -5.99
N SER A 39 4.88 10.83 -7.08
CA SER A 39 5.35 11.17 -8.43
C SER A 39 5.80 12.63 -8.53
N ASP A 40 4.98 13.58 -8.06
CA ASP A 40 5.29 15.01 -8.07
C ASP A 40 6.56 15.31 -7.25
N ALA A 41 6.76 14.58 -6.15
CA ALA A 41 7.96 14.66 -5.31
C ALA A 41 9.15 13.81 -5.80
N ARG A 42 9.02 13.10 -6.93
CA ARG A 42 10.02 12.17 -7.49
C ARG A 42 10.50 11.11 -6.50
N LEU A 43 9.61 10.64 -5.63
CA LEU A 43 9.87 9.57 -4.69
C LEU A 43 9.67 8.20 -5.36
N SER A 44 10.41 7.20 -4.90
CA SER A 44 10.25 5.82 -5.32
C SER A 44 10.02 4.92 -4.10
N MET A 45 9.29 3.83 -4.30
CA MET A 45 9.01 2.87 -3.23
C MET A 45 10.25 2.03 -2.93
N ILE A 46 10.72 2.10 -1.68
CA ILE A 46 11.89 1.37 -1.19
C ILE A 46 11.53 -0.08 -0.82
N LEU A 47 10.29 -0.31 -0.37
CA LEU A 47 9.83 -1.65 -0.01
C LEU A 47 9.63 -2.51 -1.26
N PRO A 48 10.05 -3.79 -1.24
CA PRO A 48 9.69 -4.73 -2.28
C PRO A 48 8.17 -4.88 -2.37
N LYS A 49 7.68 -5.08 -3.60
CA LYS A 49 6.27 -5.39 -3.82
C LYS A 49 5.83 -6.63 -3.05
N GLY A 50 4.69 -6.54 -2.37
CA GLY A 50 4.09 -7.61 -1.59
C GLY A 50 4.77 -7.88 -0.25
N ALA A 51 5.70 -7.01 0.17
CA ALA A 51 6.30 -7.11 1.51
C ALA A 51 5.20 -6.91 2.58
N PRO A 52 4.98 -7.89 3.47
CA PRO A 52 3.97 -7.75 4.51
C PRO A 52 4.42 -6.68 5.52
N THR A 53 3.60 -5.64 5.68
CA THR A 53 3.83 -4.55 6.64
C THR A 53 2.96 -4.67 7.88
N LEU A 54 1.90 -5.49 7.81
CA LEU A 54 1.00 -5.80 8.91
C LEU A 54 0.99 -7.31 9.15
N GLN A 55 1.21 -7.72 10.39
CA GLN A 55 1.03 -9.09 10.83
C GLN A 55 -0.34 -9.20 11.50
N HIS A 56 -1.28 -9.91 10.86
CA HIS A 56 -2.57 -10.19 11.49
C HIS A 56 -2.36 -11.13 12.68
N MET A 57 -2.72 -10.70 13.89
CA MET A 57 -2.71 -11.59 15.05
C MET A 57 -3.87 -12.57 14.94
N HIS A 58 -3.57 -13.84 14.64
CA HIS A 58 -4.52 -14.91 14.85
C HIS A 58 -4.63 -15.17 16.36
N SER A 59 -5.70 -14.71 17.01
CA SER A 59 -6.08 -15.26 18.30
C SER A 59 -6.56 -16.69 18.07
N LYS A 60 -5.82 -17.67 18.59
CA LYS A 60 -6.31 -19.05 18.73
C LYS A 60 -7.36 -19.04 19.85
N ASN A 61 -8.60 -19.34 19.49
CA ASN A 61 -9.59 -19.86 20.43
C ASN A 61 -9.52 -21.38 20.42
#